data_AF-A0A2G0YNB5-F1
#
_entry.id   AF-A0A2G0YNB5-F1
#
_cell.length_a   1.000
_cell.length_b   1.000
_cell.length_c   1.000
_cell.angle_alpha   90.00
_cell.angle_beta   90.00
_cell.angle_gamma   90.00
#
_symmetry.space_group_name_H-M   'P 1'
#
loop_
_entity.id
_entity.type
_entity.pdbx_description
1 polymer ?
#
loop_
_entity_poly.entity_id
_entity_poly.type
_entity_poly.pdbx_seq_one_letter_code
_entity_poly.pdbx_strand_id
1 'polypeptide(L)'
;MGVYNYKDLGDDESRALSVDALALISTSGISEQSNEIIASVVREAGWTPLSGSTLGYDGSLSSRGAFTGEKAGYATAEAEVLGKYDASGKLTGLGVMFHGTNDPADWVYNLGLLTNVEGLAKNYVGEAFDTLLGSVARYAQANGLTGNDILVSGVSLGGHAANSMADLSASRWSGLNSTHKCNAHPCMHFVRRLPAQALARA
;
A
#
# COMPACT_ATOMS: atom_id res chain seq x y z
N MET A 1 5.08 0.94 25.62
CA MET A 1 4.91 1.23 24.18
C MET A 1 6.04 0.55 23.44
N GLY A 2 5.75 -0.55 22.76
CA GLY A 2 6.71 -1.18 21.85
C GLY A 2 7.04 -0.25 20.68
N VAL A 3 8.21 -0.46 20.06
CA VAL A 3 8.73 0.39 18.96
C VAL A 3 7.81 0.43 17.74
N TYR A 4 6.92 -0.55 17.56
CA TYR A 4 6.02 -0.67 16.42
C TYR A 4 4.53 -0.55 16.75
N ASN A 5 4.18 -0.03 17.94
CA ASN A 5 2.79 0.16 18.35
C ASN A 5 2.04 1.03 17.35
N TYR A 6 0.84 0.60 16.95
CA TYR A 6 0.08 1.25 15.90
C TYR A 6 -1.36 1.54 16.35
N LYS A 7 -1.74 2.83 16.36
CA LYS A 7 -3.03 3.32 16.85
C LYS A 7 -3.33 2.74 18.25
N ASP A 8 -4.53 2.18 18.43
CA ASP A 8 -5.04 1.64 19.68
C ASP A 8 -4.83 0.11 19.80
N LEU A 9 -4.05 -0.49 18.90
CA LEU A 9 -3.75 -1.93 18.94
C LEU A 9 -2.83 -2.29 20.10
N GLY A 10 -3.00 -3.50 20.65
CA GLY A 10 -2.06 -4.07 21.62
C GLY A 10 -0.67 -4.31 21.02
N ASP A 11 0.32 -4.56 21.88
CA ASP A 11 1.71 -4.79 21.46
C ASP A 11 1.83 -6.01 20.51
N ASP A 12 1.12 -7.11 20.80
CA ASP A 12 1.14 -8.33 19.97
C ASP A 12 0.46 -8.12 18.61
N GLU A 13 -0.68 -7.45 18.57
CA GLU A 13 -1.39 -7.10 17.33
C GLU A 13 -0.57 -6.14 16.48
N SER A 14 0.05 -5.14 17.11
CA SER A 14 0.95 -4.19 16.46
C SER A 14 2.18 -4.88 15.86
N ARG A 15 2.73 -5.88 16.56
CA ARG A 15 3.83 -6.72 16.06
C ARG A 15 3.39 -7.57 14.88
N ALA A 16 2.26 -8.27 14.98
CA ALA A 16 1.72 -9.07 13.88
C ALA A 16 1.49 -8.23 12.61
N LEU A 17 0.90 -7.05 12.77
CA LEU A 17 0.70 -6.09 11.68
C LEU A 17 2.02 -5.61 11.05
N SER A 18 3.09 -5.50 11.86
CA SER A 18 4.43 -5.12 11.36
C SER A 18 5.08 -6.25 10.56
N VAL A 19 4.91 -7.49 11.01
CA VAL A 19 5.35 -8.68 10.26
C VAL A 19 4.65 -8.75 8.91
N ASP A 20 3.33 -8.55 8.89
CA ASP A 20 2.57 -8.50 7.64
C ASP A 20 3.06 -7.37 6.71
N ALA A 21 3.29 -6.17 7.25
CA ALA A 21 3.77 -5.04 6.45
C ALA A 21 5.16 -5.28 5.84
N LEU A 22 6.04 -6.00 6.56
CA LEU A 22 7.36 -6.40 6.06
C LEU A 22 7.26 -7.53 5.03
N ALA A 23 6.37 -8.49 5.23
CA ALA A 23 6.11 -9.55 4.25
C ALA A 23 5.63 -8.95 2.92
N LEU A 24 4.74 -7.96 2.96
CA LEU A 24 4.36 -7.21 1.76
C LEU A 24 5.57 -6.52 1.12
N ILE A 25 6.42 -5.83 1.89
CA ILE A 25 7.61 -5.15 1.32
C ILE A 25 8.58 -6.14 0.67
N SER A 26 8.68 -7.37 1.17
CA SER A 26 9.56 -8.40 0.59
C SER A 26 9.21 -8.74 -0.86
N THR A 27 8.00 -8.41 -1.35
CA THR A 27 7.64 -8.57 -2.76
C THR A 27 8.32 -7.54 -3.68
N SER A 28 8.87 -6.45 -3.15
CA SER A 28 9.59 -5.42 -3.94
C SER A 28 10.79 -5.96 -4.73
N GLY A 29 11.44 -7.00 -4.21
CA GLY A 29 12.69 -7.51 -4.74
C GLY A 29 12.50 -8.80 -5.51
N ILE A 30 12.09 -8.74 -6.78
CA ILE A 30 11.98 -9.97 -7.58
C ILE A 30 12.64 -9.79 -8.96
N SER A 31 13.92 -10.15 -9.00
CA SER A 31 14.56 -10.77 -10.18
C SER A 31 14.34 -12.28 -10.12
N GLU A 32 14.17 -12.91 -11.28
CA GLU A 32 13.71 -14.29 -11.51
C GLU A 32 14.36 -15.41 -10.65
N GLN A 33 15.57 -15.19 -10.11
CA GLN A 33 16.33 -16.16 -9.31
C GLN A 33 16.06 -16.14 -7.80
N SER A 34 15.43 -15.08 -7.24
CA SER A 34 15.12 -14.96 -5.81
C SER A 34 13.68 -15.38 -5.45
N ASN A 35 12.90 -15.83 -6.45
CA ASN A 35 11.44 -15.88 -6.37
C ASN A 35 10.92 -16.92 -5.38
N GLU A 36 11.54 -18.09 -5.26
CA GLU A 36 10.91 -19.19 -4.52
C GLU A 36 11.02 -19.06 -3.00
N ILE A 37 12.15 -18.56 -2.49
CA ILE A 37 12.34 -18.28 -1.06
C ILE A 37 11.48 -17.08 -0.63
N ILE A 38 11.46 -16.01 -1.42
CA ILE A 38 10.63 -14.83 -1.10
C ILE A 38 9.15 -15.21 -1.17
N ALA A 39 8.74 -15.91 -2.21
CA ALA A 39 7.36 -16.35 -2.34
C ALA A 39 6.98 -17.36 -1.24
N SER A 40 7.91 -18.21 -0.76
CA SER A 40 7.62 -19.08 0.39
C SER A 40 7.40 -18.28 1.67
N VAL A 41 8.27 -17.29 1.96
CA VAL A 41 8.12 -16.42 3.14
C VAL A 41 6.81 -15.63 3.09
N VAL A 42 6.45 -15.06 1.93
CA VAL A 42 5.20 -14.31 1.76
C VAL A 42 3.98 -15.22 1.93
N ARG A 43 4.02 -16.45 1.38
CA ARG A 43 2.96 -17.46 1.58
C ARG A 43 2.88 -17.94 3.02
N GLU A 44 4.01 -18.14 3.71
CA GLU A 44 4.07 -18.50 5.12
C GLU A 44 3.50 -17.39 6.03
N ALA A 45 3.64 -16.13 5.62
CA ALA A 45 2.95 -14.99 6.26
C ALA A 45 1.45 -14.92 5.91
N GLY A 46 0.95 -15.83 5.07
CA GLY A 46 -0.45 -15.97 4.69
C GLY A 46 -0.87 -15.14 3.47
N TRP A 47 0.07 -14.49 2.78
CA TRP A 47 -0.22 -13.58 1.67
C TRP A 47 -0.03 -14.26 0.32
N THR A 48 -0.96 -14.03 -0.61
CA THR A 48 -0.91 -14.56 -1.98
C THR A 48 -1.21 -13.44 -2.98
N PRO A 49 -0.38 -13.22 -4.02
CA PRO A 49 -0.65 -12.23 -5.06
C PRO A 49 -1.98 -12.46 -5.77
N LEU A 50 -2.72 -11.37 -6.02
CA LEU A 50 -3.98 -11.38 -6.75
C LEU A 50 -3.77 -10.89 -8.18
N SER A 51 -4.33 -11.61 -9.14
CA SER A 51 -4.34 -11.18 -10.55
C SER A 51 -5.35 -10.06 -10.79
N GLY A 52 -5.15 -9.32 -11.88
CA GLY A 52 -6.14 -8.35 -12.36
C GLY A 52 -7.52 -8.99 -12.58
N SER A 53 -7.57 -10.20 -13.14
CA SER A 53 -8.84 -10.93 -13.33
C SER A 53 -9.59 -11.20 -12.02
N THR A 54 -8.89 -11.55 -10.94
CA THR A 54 -9.49 -11.74 -9.61
C THR A 54 -10.07 -10.44 -9.06
N LEU A 55 -9.38 -9.33 -9.30
CA LEU A 55 -9.80 -7.99 -8.86
C LEU A 55 -10.86 -7.35 -9.79
N GLY A 56 -11.14 -7.94 -10.96
CA GLY A 56 -11.91 -7.26 -12.01
C GLY A 56 -11.20 -6.00 -12.51
N TYR A 57 -9.90 -6.09 -12.73
CA TYR A 57 -9.02 -5.03 -13.21
C TYR A 57 -8.23 -5.51 -14.44
N ASP A 58 -8.22 -4.70 -15.49
CA ASP A 58 -7.62 -5.00 -16.81
C ASP A 58 -6.42 -4.11 -17.15
N GLY A 59 -5.86 -3.42 -16.14
CA GLY A 59 -4.68 -2.59 -16.32
C GLY A 59 -3.40 -3.38 -16.63
N SER A 60 -2.37 -2.63 -16.99
CA SER A 60 -1.09 -3.19 -17.42
C SER A 60 -0.26 -3.76 -16.27
N LEU A 61 0.56 -4.75 -16.60
CA LEU A 61 1.53 -5.36 -15.71
C LEU A 61 2.95 -5.08 -16.22
N SER A 62 3.90 -4.92 -15.30
CA SER A 62 5.32 -4.88 -15.64
C SER A 62 5.85 -6.28 -15.96
N SER A 63 7.10 -6.38 -16.41
CA SER A 63 7.75 -7.68 -16.66
C SER A 63 7.87 -8.55 -15.40
N ARG A 64 7.72 -7.95 -14.20
CA ARG A 64 7.70 -8.65 -12.90
C ARG A 64 6.29 -9.07 -12.47
N GLY A 65 5.25 -8.73 -13.25
CA GLY A 65 3.86 -9.03 -12.93
C GLY A 65 3.21 -8.05 -11.95
N ALA A 66 3.87 -6.95 -11.59
CA ALA A 66 3.28 -5.88 -10.78
C ALA A 66 2.36 -4.98 -11.61
N PHE A 67 1.29 -4.45 -11.03
CA PHE A 67 0.42 -3.48 -11.69
C PHE A 67 1.16 -2.17 -11.91
N THR A 68 1.09 -1.64 -13.14
CA THR A 68 1.75 -0.37 -13.47
C THR A 68 0.79 0.82 -13.36
N GLY A 69 1.34 2.02 -13.24
CA GLY A 69 0.54 3.25 -13.15
C GLY A 69 -0.32 3.52 -14.39
N GLU A 70 -1.48 4.12 -14.16
CA GLU A 70 -2.58 4.24 -15.13
C GLU A 70 -2.46 5.44 -16.06
N LYS A 71 -1.88 6.54 -15.58
CA LYS A 71 -1.78 7.81 -16.32
C LYS A 71 -0.41 8.02 -16.95
N ALA A 72 -0.38 8.74 -18.06
CA ALA A 72 0.87 9.21 -18.66
C ALA A 72 1.70 9.99 -17.62
N GLY A 73 3.01 9.70 -17.60
CA GLY A 73 3.92 10.13 -16.53
C GLY A 73 4.09 9.06 -15.45
N TYR A 74 3.02 8.40 -15.00
CA TYR A 74 3.07 7.49 -13.86
C TYR A 74 3.25 6.02 -14.24
N ALA A 75 3.43 5.70 -15.53
CA ALA A 75 3.47 4.33 -16.05
C ALA A 75 4.60 3.45 -15.47
N THR A 76 5.62 4.06 -14.87
CA THR A 76 6.73 3.35 -14.20
C THR A 76 6.44 3.06 -12.72
N ALA A 77 5.41 3.68 -12.14
CA ALA A 77 4.96 3.35 -10.80
C ALA A 77 4.44 1.91 -10.79
N GLU A 78 4.80 1.15 -9.77
CA GLU A 78 4.38 -0.25 -9.62
C GLU A 78 3.70 -0.51 -8.28
N ALA A 79 2.68 -1.36 -8.30
CA ALA A 79 1.97 -1.83 -7.12
C ALA A 79 1.68 -3.34 -7.20
N GLU A 80 1.63 -3.99 -6.04
CA GLU A 80 1.13 -5.35 -5.90
C GLU A 80 -0.09 -5.38 -4.99
N VAL A 81 -1.00 -6.30 -5.29
CA VAL A 81 -2.17 -6.57 -4.46
C VAL A 81 -2.13 -8.02 -4.04
N LEU A 82 -2.23 -8.28 -2.73
CA LEU A 82 -2.21 -9.61 -2.15
C LEU A 82 -3.48 -9.87 -1.34
N GLY A 83 -3.94 -11.12 -1.33
CA GLY A 83 -5.01 -11.59 -0.46
C GLY A 83 -4.43 -12.41 0.69
N LYS A 84 -5.02 -12.27 1.88
CA LYS A 84 -4.79 -13.13 3.04
C LYS A 84 -6.01 -14.00 3.28
N TYR A 85 -5.79 -15.30 3.47
CA TYR A 85 -6.86 -16.28 3.56
C TYR A 85 -6.77 -17.07 4.87
N ASP A 86 -7.91 -17.43 5.44
CA ASP A 86 -7.95 -18.39 6.55
C ASP A 86 -7.85 -19.84 6.06
N ALA A 87 -7.81 -20.78 6.99
CA ALA A 87 -7.70 -22.22 6.69
C ALA A 87 -8.90 -22.78 5.90
N SER A 88 -10.03 -22.07 5.84
CA SER A 88 -11.21 -22.45 5.03
C SER A 88 -11.16 -21.90 3.61
N GLY A 89 -10.13 -21.10 3.28
CA GLY A 89 -10.02 -20.41 1.99
C GLY A 89 -10.83 -19.12 1.92
N LYS A 90 -11.36 -18.61 3.05
CA LYS A 90 -12.07 -17.33 3.08
C LYS A 90 -11.06 -16.18 3.11
N LEU A 91 -11.28 -15.17 2.28
CA LEU A 91 -10.50 -13.93 2.30
C LEU A 91 -10.73 -13.20 3.63
N THR A 92 -9.65 -12.91 4.35
CA THR A 92 -9.65 -12.24 5.66
C THR A 92 -8.94 -10.90 5.65
N GLY A 93 -8.16 -10.61 4.62
CA GLY A 93 -7.50 -9.31 4.46
C GLY A 93 -6.95 -9.09 3.06
N LEU A 94 -6.66 -7.84 2.75
CA LEU A 94 -6.00 -7.42 1.52
C LEU A 94 -4.74 -6.63 1.84
N GLY A 95 -3.73 -6.79 1.01
CA GLY A 95 -2.45 -6.11 1.09
C GLY A 95 -2.25 -5.29 -0.17
N VAL A 96 -1.94 -4.01 -0.04
CA VAL A 96 -1.49 -3.16 -1.14
C VAL A 96 -0.05 -2.77 -0.84
N MET A 97 0.84 -3.15 -1.75
CA MET A 97 2.25 -2.85 -1.68
C MET A 97 2.60 -1.89 -2.81
N PHE A 98 3.18 -0.74 -2.48
CA PHE A 98 3.76 0.16 -3.47
C PHE A 98 5.27 -0.02 -3.56
N HIS A 99 5.77 -0.15 -4.78
CA HIS A 99 7.19 -0.28 -5.06
C HIS A 99 7.93 1.05 -4.92
N GLY A 100 9.22 0.96 -4.60
CA GLY A 100 10.13 2.09 -4.67
C GLY A 100 10.47 2.50 -6.10
N THR A 101 11.45 3.38 -6.24
CA THR A 101 12.00 3.76 -7.55
C THR A 101 12.59 2.55 -8.26
N ASN A 102 12.01 2.22 -9.41
CA ASN A 102 12.34 1.05 -10.21
C ASN A 102 12.70 1.41 -11.66
N ASP A 103 12.53 2.68 -12.07
CA ASP A 103 12.88 3.19 -13.39
C ASP A 103 13.61 4.54 -13.29
N PRO A 104 14.55 4.88 -14.20
CA PRO A 104 15.16 6.20 -14.25
C PRO A 104 14.16 7.38 -14.33
N ALA A 105 12.98 7.19 -14.92
CA ALA A 105 11.93 8.19 -14.97
C ALA A 105 11.38 8.56 -13.57
N ASP A 106 11.46 7.65 -12.60
CA ASP A 106 11.03 7.90 -11.22
C ASP A 106 11.91 8.96 -10.54
N TRP A 107 13.12 9.22 -11.04
CA TRP A 107 13.96 10.31 -10.52
C TRP A 107 13.34 11.68 -10.75
N VAL A 108 12.56 11.86 -11.82
CA VAL A 108 11.82 13.10 -12.07
C VAL A 108 10.76 13.30 -10.98
N TYR A 109 10.08 12.23 -10.58
CA TYR A 109 9.14 12.25 -9.46
C TYR A 109 9.82 12.56 -8.14
N ASN A 110 10.91 11.87 -7.82
CA ASN A 110 11.69 12.15 -6.62
C ASN A 110 12.16 13.61 -6.56
N LEU A 111 12.62 14.17 -7.68
CA LEU A 111 12.97 15.59 -7.75
C LEU A 111 11.76 16.50 -7.52
N GLY A 112 10.61 16.17 -8.09
CA GLY A 112 9.37 16.91 -7.86
C GLY A 112 8.93 16.89 -6.39
N LEU A 113 9.10 15.74 -5.70
CA LEU A 113 8.84 15.62 -4.26
C LEU A 113 9.82 16.47 -3.44
N LEU A 114 11.12 16.45 -3.77
CA LEU A 114 12.14 17.23 -3.07
C LEU A 114 12.01 18.74 -3.30
N THR A 115 11.50 19.15 -4.46
CA THR A 115 11.26 20.55 -4.81
C THR A 115 9.85 21.03 -4.43
N ASN A 116 9.06 20.19 -3.76
CA ASN A 116 7.69 20.48 -3.31
C ASN A 116 6.76 20.97 -4.43
N VAL A 117 6.78 20.29 -5.59
CA VAL A 117 5.79 20.54 -6.65
C VAL A 117 4.38 20.37 -6.06
N GLU A 118 3.57 21.42 -6.17
CA GLU A 118 2.27 21.49 -5.52
C GLU A 118 1.38 20.32 -5.91
N GLY A 119 0.77 19.68 -4.91
CA GLY A 119 -0.15 18.56 -5.10
C GLY A 119 0.49 17.23 -5.49
N LEU A 120 1.75 17.20 -5.96
CA LEU A 120 2.42 15.97 -6.41
C LEU A 120 2.44 14.93 -5.30
N ALA A 121 2.90 15.33 -4.11
CA ALA A 121 3.03 14.44 -2.96
C ALA A 121 1.69 13.83 -2.50
N LYS A 122 0.63 14.65 -2.47
CA LYS A 122 -0.69 14.20 -2.03
C LYS A 122 -1.37 13.34 -3.08
N ASN A 123 -1.30 13.75 -4.35
CA ASN A 123 -2.11 13.17 -5.41
C ASN A 123 -1.46 11.97 -6.09
N TYR A 124 -0.18 11.68 -5.82
CA TYR A 124 0.61 10.64 -6.49
C TYR A 124 -0.16 9.33 -6.72
N VAL A 125 -0.71 8.72 -5.67
CA VAL A 125 -1.44 7.45 -5.79
C VAL A 125 -2.78 7.61 -6.51
N GLY A 126 -3.47 8.74 -6.33
CA GLY A 126 -4.71 9.03 -7.05
C GLY A 126 -4.50 9.34 -8.54
N GLU A 127 -3.27 9.61 -8.96
CA GLU A 127 -2.90 9.73 -10.37
C GLU A 127 -2.38 8.40 -10.92
N ALA A 128 -1.63 7.64 -10.13
CA ALA A 128 -1.02 6.39 -10.55
C ALA A 128 -1.99 5.18 -10.52
N PHE A 129 -2.87 5.05 -9.53
CA PHE A 129 -3.57 3.78 -9.24
C PHE A 129 -5.06 3.96 -8.88
N ASP A 130 -5.73 4.98 -9.43
CA ASP A 130 -7.10 5.30 -9.04
C ASP A 130 -8.09 4.18 -9.36
N THR A 131 -7.97 3.59 -10.54
CA THR A 131 -8.85 2.51 -11.03
C THR A 131 -8.54 1.21 -10.32
N LEU A 132 -7.26 0.86 -10.16
CA LEU A 132 -6.77 -0.30 -9.42
C LEU A 132 -7.31 -0.29 -7.99
N LEU A 133 -7.12 0.82 -7.26
CA LEU A 133 -7.60 0.94 -5.88
C LEU A 133 -9.12 0.93 -5.78
N GLY A 134 -9.82 1.45 -6.80
CA GLY A 134 -11.26 1.27 -6.94
C GLY A 134 -11.68 -0.20 -7.11
N SER A 135 -10.92 -0.99 -7.85
CA SER A 135 -11.16 -2.43 -8.00
C SER A 135 -10.84 -3.20 -6.71
N VAL A 136 -9.74 -2.88 -6.03
CA VAL A 136 -9.42 -3.42 -4.69
C VAL A 136 -10.55 -3.15 -3.70
N ALA A 137 -11.07 -1.92 -3.68
CA ALA A 137 -12.20 -1.53 -2.84
C ALA A 137 -13.44 -2.38 -3.08
N ARG A 138 -13.84 -2.53 -4.35
CA ARG A 138 -14.99 -3.35 -4.74
C ARG A 138 -14.78 -4.82 -4.40
N TYR A 139 -13.57 -5.35 -4.62
CA TYR A 139 -13.23 -6.73 -4.28
C TYR A 139 -13.29 -6.98 -2.78
N ALA A 140 -12.78 -6.06 -1.96
CA ALA A 140 -12.89 -6.10 -0.50
C ALA A 140 -14.36 -6.19 -0.07
N GLN A 141 -15.19 -5.25 -0.54
CA GLN A 141 -16.61 -5.18 -0.21
C GLN A 141 -17.38 -6.44 -0.64
N ALA A 142 -17.09 -6.96 -1.83
CA ALA A 142 -17.70 -8.19 -2.33
C ALA A 142 -17.38 -9.42 -1.46
N ASN A 143 -16.27 -9.39 -0.71
CA ASN A 143 -15.86 -10.43 0.23
C ASN A 143 -16.20 -10.10 1.69
N GLY A 144 -17.01 -9.06 1.94
CA GLY A 144 -17.41 -8.65 3.28
C GLY A 144 -16.32 -8.00 4.12
N LEU A 145 -15.24 -7.53 3.47
CA LEU A 145 -14.16 -6.79 4.11
C LEU A 145 -14.44 -5.29 4.10
N THR A 146 -13.83 -4.61 5.07
CA THR A 146 -13.84 -3.16 5.24
C THR A 146 -12.46 -2.57 5.04
N GLY A 147 -12.33 -1.23 5.13
CA GLY A 147 -11.02 -0.59 5.06
C GLY A 147 -10.04 -1.10 6.13
N ASN A 148 -10.52 -1.43 7.34
CA ASN A 148 -9.65 -1.91 8.42
C ASN A 148 -8.95 -3.24 8.08
N ASP A 149 -9.51 -4.00 7.15
CA ASP A 149 -8.98 -5.30 6.68
C ASP A 149 -7.99 -5.13 5.51
N ILE A 150 -7.71 -3.89 5.09
CA ILE A 150 -6.71 -3.56 4.08
C ILE A 150 -5.46 -3.00 4.73
N LEU A 151 -4.35 -3.69 4.53
CA LEU A 151 -3.00 -3.26 4.91
C LEU A 151 -2.30 -2.62 3.72
N VAL A 152 -1.83 -1.39 3.91
CA VAL A 152 -1.05 -0.65 2.90
C VAL A 152 0.38 -0.48 3.38
N SER A 153 1.34 -0.84 2.52
CA SER A 153 2.77 -0.76 2.81
C SER A 153 3.57 -0.31 1.58
N GLY A 154 4.83 0.04 1.80
CA GLY A 154 5.75 0.42 0.73
C GLY A 154 7.11 0.86 1.26
N VAL A 155 8.11 0.85 0.36
CA VAL A 155 9.51 1.20 0.65
C VAL A 155 9.95 2.33 -0.27
N SER A 156 10.74 3.28 0.25
CA SER A 156 11.25 4.44 -0.51
C SER A 156 10.11 5.26 -1.16
N LEU A 157 10.11 5.47 -2.48
CA LEU A 157 9.00 6.10 -3.21
C LEU A 157 7.65 5.39 -2.96
N GLY A 158 7.65 4.08 -2.75
CA GLY A 158 6.46 3.32 -2.36
C GLY A 158 5.96 3.65 -0.95
N GLY A 159 6.87 4.00 -0.04
CA GLY A 159 6.51 4.53 1.28
C GLY A 159 5.85 5.91 1.16
N HIS A 160 6.30 6.74 0.22
CA HIS A 160 5.61 7.99 -0.11
C HIS A 160 4.21 7.72 -0.69
N ALA A 161 4.09 6.76 -1.62
CA ALA A 161 2.80 6.35 -2.18
C ALA A 161 1.82 5.89 -1.07
N ALA A 162 2.27 5.11 -0.09
CA ALA A 162 1.43 4.71 1.05
C ALA A 162 0.88 5.92 1.85
N ASN A 163 1.65 7.00 1.97
CA ASN A 163 1.18 8.25 2.60
C ASN A 163 0.21 9.02 1.69
N SER A 164 0.48 9.11 0.39
CA SER A 164 -0.44 9.69 -0.59
C SER A 164 -1.80 8.99 -0.56
N MET A 165 -1.81 7.66 -0.49
CA MET A 165 -3.04 6.88 -0.32
C MET A 165 -3.78 7.25 0.97
N ALA A 166 -3.06 7.36 2.10
CA ALA A 166 -3.64 7.76 3.37
C ALA A 166 -4.29 9.15 3.31
N ASP A 167 -3.65 10.14 2.68
CA ASP A 167 -4.19 11.49 2.50
C ASP A 167 -5.46 11.52 1.63
N LEU A 168 -5.58 10.60 0.68
CA LEU A 168 -6.72 10.51 -0.24
C LEU A 168 -7.86 9.63 0.28
N SER A 169 -7.56 8.69 1.18
CA SER A 169 -8.43 7.60 1.64
C SER A 169 -9.83 8.05 2.12
N ALA A 170 -9.91 9.19 2.82
CA ALA A 170 -11.19 9.71 3.32
C ALA A 170 -12.12 10.26 2.22
N SER A 171 -11.57 10.61 1.05
CA SER A 171 -12.28 11.30 -0.03
C SER A 171 -12.40 10.50 -1.33
N ARG A 172 -11.63 9.43 -1.46
CA ARG A 172 -11.62 8.54 -2.63
C ARG A 172 -12.03 7.12 -2.27
N TRP A 173 -12.34 6.31 -3.28
CA TRP A 173 -12.64 4.87 -3.17
C TRP A 173 -13.69 4.53 -2.10
N SER A 174 -14.70 5.39 -1.95
CA SER A 174 -15.79 5.28 -0.95
C SER A 174 -15.35 5.40 0.51
N GLY A 175 -14.32 6.20 0.81
CA GLY A 175 -13.90 6.48 2.19
C GLY A 175 -13.17 5.29 2.82
N LEU A 176 -12.39 4.57 2.01
CA LEU A 176 -11.70 3.35 2.38
C LEU A 176 -10.63 3.65 3.43
N ASN A 177 -11.00 3.63 4.71
CA ASN A 177 -10.08 3.87 5.82
C ASN A 177 -9.21 2.63 6.06
N SER A 178 -8.07 2.52 5.36
CA SER A 178 -7.11 1.43 5.53
C SER A 178 -6.14 1.58 6.69
N THR A 179 -5.51 0.47 7.06
CA THR A 179 -4.39 0.43 8.00
C THR A 179 -3.08 0.66 7.21
N HIS A 180 -2.41 1.79 7.44
CA HIS A 180 -1.23 2.22 6.64
C HIS A 180 0.05 2.15 7.48
N LYS A 181 1.13 1.56 6.95
CA LYS A 181 2.49 1.63 7.54
C LYS A 181 3.54 2.04 6.48
N CYS A 182 4.38 3.04 6.79
CA CYS A 182 5.50 3.52 5.95
C CYS A 182 6.82 3.02 6.54
N ASN A 183 7.59 2.19 5.81
CA ASN A 183 8.89 1.67 6.26
C ASN A 183 10.00 1.96 5.23
N ALA A 184 10.50 3.21 5.15
CA ALA A 184 11.87 3.61 4.76
C ALA A 184 11.96 5.11 4.34
N HIS A 185 13.10 5.74 4.64
CA HIS A 185 13.48 7.13 4.29
C HIS A 185 13.31 7.40 2.77
N PRO A 186 12.53 8.41 2.31
CA PRO A 186 12.13 9.63 2.99
C PRO A 186 10.69 9.60 3.56
N CYS A 187 10.41 8.73 4.54
CA CYS A 187 9.29 8.95 5.48
C CYS A 187 9.66 10.11 6.45
N MET A 188 9.52 11.37 6.03
CA MET A 188 9.39 12.48 6.99
C MET A 188 7.97 12.42 7.59
N HIS A 189 7.79 11.61 8.64
CA HIS A 189 6.96 11.89 9.82
C HIS A 189 6.92 10.67 10.75
N PHE A 190 8.02 10.42 11.46
CA PHE A 190 7.88 10.08 12.87
C PHE A 190 7.35 11.36 13.56
N VAL A 191 6.19 11.26 14.24
CA VAL A 191 5.46 12.31 14.97
C VAL A 191 4.52 13.20 14.15
N ARG A 192 3.21 12.86 14.18
CA ARG A 192 2.14 13.84 14.40
C ARG A 192 1.11 13.26 15.37
N ARG A 193 1.11 13.76 16.61
CA ARG A 193 -0.08 13.73 17.48
C ARG A 193 -1.17 14.54 16.77
N LEU A 194 -2.31 13.93 16.49
CA LEU A 194 -3.55 14.71 16.42
C LEU A 194 -4.04 14.86 17.87
N PRO A 195 -4.08 16.08 18.43
CA PRO A 195 -4.69 16.27 19.73
C PRO A 195 -6.19 16.01 19.64
N ALA A 196 -6.69 15.22 20.59
CA ALA A 196 -8.09 15.20 20.95
C ALA A 196 -8.51 16.60 21.40
N GLN A 197 -9.34 17.28 20.59
CA GLN A 197 -10.29 18.27 21.08
C GLN A 197 -11.36 18.52 20.01
N ALA A 198 -12.44 17.77 20.14
CA ALA A 198 -13.74 18.42 20.09
C ALA A 198 -13.78 19.51 21.18
N LEU A 199 -14.51 20.60 20.89
CA LEU A 199 -14.85 21.76 21.74
C LEU A 199 -13.84 22.92 21.75
N ALA A 200 -14.10 23.95 20.94
CA ALA A 200 -14.58 25.24 21.44
C ALA A 200 -14.83 26.28 20.33
N ARG A 201 -16.12 26.64 20.20
CA ARG A 201 -16.70 27.99 19.97
C ARG A 201 -16.61 28.66 18.58
N ALA A 202 -17.83 28.99 18.12
CA ALA A 202 -18.31 30.13 17.33
C ALA A 202 -17.77 30.31 15.91
#